data_AF-A0AA94F181-F1
#
_entry.id   AF-A0AA94F181-F1
#
_cell.length_a   1.000
_cell.length_b   1.000
_cell.length_c   1.000
_cell.angle_alpha   90.00
_cell.angle_beta   90.00
_cell.angle_gamma   90.00
#
_symmetry.space_group_name_H-M   'P 1'
#
loop_
_entity.id
_entity.type
_entity.pdbx_description
1 polymer ?
#
loop_
_entity_poly.entity_id
_entity_poly.type
_entity_poly.pdbx_seq_one_letter_code
_entity_poly.pdbx_strand_id
1 'polypeptide(L)'
;MFRTGEATFNSYTSKPSKEVTEKQVNKKGFPLNTGGMPLVDYVTMAGTRNTGNPDYKGGDEQFNAINTPWFMDELCTNLLGYKEVSSINSYDIAKKGKSIYNLVSSSSYHKKIQRLIDSLNEKLSKGYRLILNIDSDLISPDEDYHIPNNIFDKAEWKKTRKTTFEPEYHWIVLESPIQSMITNLDKNGEVYYTINFKVFTWGMPIGTYLKTPITYDHFYTNFYGDIYAK
;
A
#
# COMPACT_ATOMS: atom_id res chain seq x y z
N MET A 1 -17.73 -19.54 -7.28
CA MET A 1 -17.58 -18.42 -8.25
C MET A 1 -17.93 -18.87 -9.67
N PHE A 2 -17.23 -19.82 -10.30
CA PHE A 2 -17.45 -20.21 -11.70
C PHE A 2 -18.86 -20.70 -12.10
N ARG A 3 -19.63 -21.29 -11.18
CA ARG A 3 -20.98 -21.83 -11.50
C ARG A 3 -22.13 -20.93 -11.08
N THR A 4 -21.94 -20.16 -10.01
CA THR A 4 -23.01 -19.41 -9.33
C THR A 4 -22.80 -17.91 -9.35
N GLY A 5 -21.63 -17.43 -9.80
CA GLY A 5 -21.20 -16.03 -9.63
C GLY A 5 -20.87 -15.67 -8.19
N GLU A 6 -20.90 -16.63 -7.27
CA GLU A 6 -20.77 -16.39 -5.83
C GLU A 6 -19.76 -17.38 -5.22
N ALA A 7 -18.98 -16.93 -4.25
CA ALA A 7 -18.12 -17.79 -3.44
C ALA A 7 -18.08 -17.30 -2.00
N THR A 8 -18.25 -18.23 -1.06
CA THR A 8 -18.13 -17.94 0.38
C THR A 8 -16.90 -18.63 0.94
N PHE A 9 -16.13 -17.87 1.72
CA PHE A 9 -15.04 -18.38 2.54
C PHE A 9 -15.12 -17.74 3.92
N ASN A 10 -15.07 -18.54 4.98
CA ASN A 10 -15.45 -18.12 6.33
C ASN A 10 -16.84 -17.45 6.32
N SER A 11 -16.97 -16.22 6.84
CA SER A 11 -18.23 -15.45 6.82
C SER A 11 -18.26 -14.42 5.69
N TYR A 12 -17.26 -14.38 4.82
CA TYR A 12 -17.22 -13.47 3.68
C TYR A 12 -17.76 -14.14 2.42
N THR A 13 -18.79 -13.54 1.83
CA THR A 13 -19.37 -13.96 0.56
C THR A 13 -18.99 -12.95 -0.51
N SER A 14 -18.14 -13.36 -1.45
CA SER A 14 -17.88 -12.61 -2.68
C SER A 14 -18.99 -12.89 -3.69
N LYS A 15 -19.70 -11.84 -4.09
CA LYS A 15 -20.79 -11.87 -5.07
C LYS A 15 -20.71 -10.65 -5.98
N PRO A 16 -19.73 -10.62 -6.90
CA PRO A 16 -19.64 -9.53 -7.85
C PRO A 16 -20.85 -9.48 -8.78
N SER A 17 -21.17 -8.27 -9.23
CA SER A 17 -22.18 -7.99 -10.21
C SER A 17 -21.83 -8.64 -11.56
N LYS A 18 -22.86 -8.86 -12.38
CA LYS A 18 -22.70 -9.36 -13.74
C LYS A 18 -21.77 -8.49 -14.58
N GLU A 19 -21.70 -7.20 -14.32
CA GLU A 19 -20.83 -6.28 -15.07
C GLU A 19 -19.34 -6.59 -14.89
N VAL A 20 -18.94 -7.19 -13.75
CA VAL A 20 -17.56 -7.65 -13.52
C VAL A 20 -17.35 -9.05 -14.06
N THR A 21 -18.30 -9.97 -13.86
CA THR A 21 -18.16 -11.38 -14.24
C THR A 21 -18.39 -11.65 -15.73
N GLU A 22 -19.17 -10.81 -16.42
CA GLU A 22 -19.51 -10.92 -17.84
C GLU A 22 -18.83 -9.81 -18.68
N LYS A 23 -17.79 -9.17 -18.11
CA LYS A 23 -17.13 -8.02 -18.72
C LYS A 23 -16.50 -8.37 -20.06
N GLN A 24 -16.93 -7.64 -21.10
CA GLN A 24 -16.40 -7.80 -22.44
C GLN A 24 -15.06 -7.08 -22.61
N VAL A 25 -14.23 -7.62 -23.50
CA VAL A 25 -12.94 -7.02 -23.84
C VAL A 25 -13.16 -5.67 -24.51
N ASN A 26 -12.61 -4.60 -23.93
CA ASN A 26 -12.71 -3.26 -24.49
C ASN A 26 -11.64 -3.02 -25.57
N LYS A 27 -11.66 -1.82 -26.18
CA LYS A 27 -10.70 -1.44 -27.24
C LYS A 27 -9.23 -1.46 -26.80
N LYS A 28 -8.94 -1.39 -25.49
CA LYS A 28 -7.58 -1.48 -24.91
C LYS A 28 -7.17 -2.93 -24.59
N GLY A 29 -8.02 -3.91 -24.87
CA GLY A 29 -7.78 -5.32 -24.56
C GLY A 29 -8.15 -5.74 -23.13
N PHE A 30 -8.69 -4.83 -22.32
CA PHE A 30 -9.07 -5.11 -20.94
C PHE A 30 -10.41 -5.86 -20.85
N PRO A 31 -10.59 -6.89 -20.00
CA PRO A 31 -9.72 -7.28 -18.89
C PRO A 31 -8.63 -8.32 -19.21
N LEU A 32 -8.46 -8.74 -20.47
CA LEU A 32 -7.38 -9.69 -20.82
C LEU A 32 -5.99 -9.06 -20.75
N ASN A 33 -5.90 -7.77 -21.04
CA ASN A 33 -4.70 -6.96 -20.93
C ASN A 33 -4.80 -6.07 -19.68
N THR A 34 -4.36 -6.62 -18.55
CA THR A 34 -4.39 -6.01 -17.20
C THR A 34 -3.12 -5.21 -16.87
N GLY A 35 -2.19 -5.04 -17.82
CA GLY A 35 -0.92 -4.37 -17.56
C GLY A 35 0.11 -5.19 -16.76
N GLY A 36 -0.04 -6.52 -16.73
CA GLY A 36 0.94 -7.45 -16.13
C GLY A 36 0.43 -8.25 -14.93
N MET A 37 -0.73 -7.89 -14.37
CA MET A 37 -1.40 -8.66 -13.32
C MET A 37 -2.05 -9.92 -13.93
N PRO A 38 -1.85 -11.14 -13.42
CA PRO A 38 -2.55 -12.30 -13.95
C PRO A 38 -4.07 -12.13 -13.87
N LEU A 39 -4.79 -12.59 -14.90
CA LEU A 39 -6.24 -12.40 -15.03
C LEU A 39 -7.01 -12.91 -13.79
N VAL A 40 -6.56 -14.01 -13.20
CA VAL A 40 -7.17 -14.59 -11.98
C VAL A 40 -7.10 -13.65 -10.78
N ASP A 41 -6.01 -12.90 -10.65
CA ASP A 41 -5.81 -11.95 -9.56
C ASP A 41 -6.64 -10.71 -9.79
N TYR A 42 -6.71 -10.23 -11.04
CA TYR A 42 -7.63 -9.16 -11.43
C TYR A 42 -9.09 -9.53 -11.11
N VAL A 43 -9.55 -10.72 -11.51
CA VAL A 43 -10.93 -11.17 -11.26
C VAL A 43 -11.18 -11.27 -9.74
N THR A 44 -10.22 -11.80 -8.98
CA THR A 44 -10.32 -11.89 -7.53
C THR A 44 -10.42 -10.50 -6.88
N MET A 45 -9.52 -9.58 -7.22
CA MET A 45 -9.49 -8.22 -6.68
C MET A 45 -10.74 -7.44 -7.06
N ALA A 46 -11.08 -7.44 -8.35
CA ALA A 46 -12.22 -6.69 -8.85
C ALA A 46 -13.54 -7.26 -8.32
N GLY A 47 -13.63 -8.59 -8.22
CA GLY A 47 -14.81 -9.27 -7.69
C GLY A 47 -15.02 -9.02 -6.19
N THR A 48 -13.93 -9.09 -5.42
CA THR A 48 -13.90 -8.78 -3.98
C THR A 48 -14.29 -7.33 -3.74
N ARG A 49 -13.72 -6.37 -4.49
CA ARG A 49 -14.09 -4.96 -4.34
C ARG A 49 -15.54 -4.69 -4.74
N ASN A 50 -16.00 -5.21 -5.87
CA ASN A 50 -17.35 -4.97 -6.34
C ASN A 50 -18.41 -5.50 -5.37
N THR A 51 -18.12 -6.61 -4.66
CA THR A 51 -19.00 -7.16 -3.63
C THR A 51 -19.31 -6.10 -2.54
N GLY A 52 -18.30 -5.38 -2.06
CA GLY A 52 -18.47 -4.31 -1.06
C GLY A 52 -18.75 -2.93 -1.64
N ASN A 53 -18.67 -2.77 -2.96
CA ASN A 53 -18.96 -1.53 -3.69
C ASN A 53 -19.50 -1.85 -5.09
N PRO A 54 -20.81 -2.07 -5.25
CA PRO A 54 -21.40 -2.47 -6.53
C PRO A 54 -21.17 -1.49 -7.69
N ASP A 55 -20.91 -0.22 -7.38
CA ASP A 55 -20.59 0.82 -8.37
C ASP A 55 -19.20 0.67 -8.97
N TYR A 56 -18.29 -0.07 -8.31
CA TYR A 56 -16.96 -0.37 -8.85
C TYR A 56 -17.06 -1.45 -9.93
N LYS A 57 -16.77 -1.10 -11.18
CA LYS A 57 -16.93 -2.03 -12.32
C LYS A 57 -15.60 -2.58 -12.83
N GLY A 58 -14.47 -2.20 -12.23
CA GLY A 58 -13.12 -2.43 -12.74
C GLY A 58 -12.79 -1.57 -13.97
N GLY A 59 -11.51 -1.33 -14.25
CA GLY A 59 -11.05 -0.43 -15.33
C GLY A 59 -9.93 0.47 -14.85
N ASP A 60 -9.81 1.70 -15.35
CA ASP A 60 -8.71 2.62 -14.96
C ASP A 60 -8.69 2.91 -13.43
N GLU A 61 -9.77 2.58 -12.70
CA GLU A 61 -9.92 2.65 -11.22
C GLU A 61 -9.25 1.50 -10.45
N GLN A 62 -8.62 0.53 -11.13
CA GLN A 62 -8.08 -0.72 -10.55
C GLN A 62 -7.07 -0.49 -9.42
N PHE A 63 -6.24 0.55 -9.53
CA PHE A 63 -5.15 0.81 -8.59
C PHE A 63 -5.64 1.38 -7.25
N ASN A 64 -6.87 1.91 -7.21
CA ASN A 64 -7.46 2.52 -6.01
C ASN A 64 -8.50 1.61 -5.31
N ALA A 65 -8.67 0.38 -5.81
CA ALA A 65 -9.82 -0.45 -5.48
C ALA A 65 -9.83 -0.94 -4.01
N ILE A 66 -8.68 -1.36 -3.44
CA ILE A 66 -8.63 -2.03 -2.11
C ILE A 66 -8.06 -1.08 -1.02
N ASN A 67 -7.77 0.16 -1.35
CA ASN A 67 -6.92 1.04 -0.53
C ASN A 67 -7.64 1.66 0.68
N THR A 68 -8.93 1.35 0.87
CA THR A 68 -9.77 1.93 1.90
C THR A 68 -9.73 1.09 3.19
N PRO A 69 -9.38 1.66 4.36
CA PRO A 69 -9.22 0.91 5.60
C PRO A 69 -10.46 0.10 6.03
N TRP A 70 -11.67 0.66 5.89
CA TRP A 70 -12.91 -0.05 6.27
C TRP A 70 -13.13 -1.34 5.48
N PHE A 71 -12.68 -1.38 4.23
CA PHE A 71 -12.79 -2.58 3.39
C PHE A 71 -11.82 -3.65 3.86
N MET A 72 -10.59 -3.25 4.22
CA MET A 72 -9.62 -4.17 4.80
C MET A 72 -10.04 -4.69 6.18
N ASP A 73 -10.72 -3.88 7.00
CA ASP A 73 -11.28 -4.33 8.27
C ASP A 73 -12.32 -5.45 8.06
N GLU A 74 -13.19 -5.30 7.05
CA GLU A 74 -14.16 -6.32 6.67
C GLU A 74 -13.49 -7.60 6.17
N LEU A 75 -12.45 -7.49 5.33
CA LEU A 75 -11.70 -8.65 4.85
C LEU A 75 -10.97 -9.36 6.01
N CYS A 76 -10.32 -8.62 6.91
CA CYS A 76 -9.67 -9.21 8.09
C CYS A 76 -10.67 -9.95 8.97
N THR A 77 -11.84 -9.37 9.21
CA THR A 77 -12.85 -9.94 10.11
C THR A 77 -13.58 -11.13 9.47
N ASN A 78 -14.12 -10.93 8.26
CA ASN A 78 -15.06 -11.87 7.65
C ASN A 78 -14.37 -12.88 6.74
N LEU A 79 -13.35 -12.45 5.98
CA LEU A 79 -12.64 -13.33 5.05
C LEU A 79 -11.55 -14.10 5.80
N LEU A 80 -10.73 -13.42 6.60
CA LEU A 80 -9.62 -14.07 7.33
C LEU A 80 -10.04 -14.61 8.71
N GLY A 81 -11.16 -14.16 9.26
CA GLY A 81 -11.73 -14.70 10.50
C GLY A 81 -11.14 -14.16 11.79
N TYR A 82 -10.34 -13.08 11.73
CA TYR A 82 -9.77 -12.43 12.92
C TYR A 82 -10.88 -11.92 13.85
N LYS A 83 -10.65 -11.98 15.16
CA LYS A 83 -11.64 -11.62 16.20
C LYS A 83 -11.42 -10.22 16.73
N GLU A 84 -10.17 -9.80 16.79
CA GLU A 84 -9.78 -8.45 17.14
C GLU A 84 -9.21 -7.80 15.89
N VAL A 85 -9.90 -6.80 15.34
CA VAL A 85 -9.42 -6.01 14.20
C VAL A 85 -9.56 -4.55 14.57
N SER A 86 -8.49 -3.78 14.37
CA SER A 86 -8.52 -2.34 14.56
C SER A 86 -7.59 -1.68 13.55
N SER A 87 -8.05 -0.54 13.05
CA SER A 87 -7.37 0.26 12.04
C SER A 87 -7.04 1.64 12.60
N ILE A 88 -5.83 2.11 12.31
CA ILE A 88 -5.48 3.53 12.42
C ILE A 88 -5.68 4.11 11.03
N ASN A 89 -6.70 4.95 10.91
CA ASN A 89 -7.25 5.39 9.62
C ASN A 89 -6.26 6.28 8.84
N SER A 90 -5.99 5.92 7.60
CA SER A 90 -4.99 6.57 6.74
C SER A 90 -5.35 8.00 6.30
N TYR A 91 -6.64 8.32 6.34
CA TYR A 91 -7.15 9.65 6.04
C TYR A 91 -6.73 10.72 7.06
N ASP A 92 -6.44 10.34 8.31
CA ASP A 92 -5.96 11.29 9.34
C ASP A 92 -4.48 11.64 9.17
N ILE A 93 -3.68 10.80 8.51
CA ILE A 93 -2.28 11.09 8.19
C ILE A 93 -2.21 11.95 6.91
N ALA A 94 -3.01 11.63 5.89
CA ALA A 94 -3.11 12.46 4.68
C ALA A 94 -3.73 13.86 4.94
N LYS A 95 -4.62 14.00 5.94
CA LYS A 95 -5.16 15.29 6.41
C LYS A 95 -4.24 16.06 7.36
N LYS A 96 -3.22 15.43 7.96
CA LYS A 96 -2.15 16.15 8.66
C LYS A 96 -1.30 16.82 7.60
N GLY A 97 -1.79 17.97 7.14
CA GLY A 97 -1.32 18.67 5.96
C GLY A 97 0.19 18.66 5.83
N LYS A 98 0.62 18.56 4.58
CA LYS A 98 1.98 18.80 4.07
C LYS A 98 2.48 20.23 4.40
N SER A 99 2.48 20.61 5.67
CA SER A 99 3.19 21.77 6.20
C SER A 99 4.53 21.26 6.72
N ILE A 100 5.32 20.68 5.80
CA ILE A 100 6.63 20.06 6.01
C ILE A 100 7.68 21.09 6.51
N TYR A 101 7.29 22.35 6.69
CA TYR A 101 8.16 23.45 7.12
C TYR A 101 7.83 24.08 8.49
N ASN A 102 6.72 23.73 9.14
CA ASN A 102 6.36 24.38 10.41
C ASN A 102 6.41 23.42 11.59
N LEU A 103 7.42 23.66 12.45
CA LEU A 103 7.47 23.28 13.86
C LEU A 103 7.88 21.83 14.14
N VAL A 104 9.18 21.57 14.27
CA VAL A 104 9.88 21.31 15.54
C VAL A 104 11.27 20.74 15.17
N SER A 105 12.32 21.12 15.90
CA SER A 105 13.68 20.57 15.81
C SER A 105 13.74 19.06 15.50
N SER A 106 14.76 18.66 14.74
CA SER A 106 15.04 17.27 14.34
C SER A 106 14.91 16.24 15.48
N SER A 107 15.16 16.63 16.73
CA SER A 107 15.04 15.76 17.91
C SER A 107 13.60 15.40 18.30
N SER A 108 12.61 16.24 17.99
CA SER A 108 11.18 15.91 18.22
C SER A 108 10.63 15.00 17.13
N TYR A 109 11.11 15.20 15.89
CA TYR A 109 10.69 14.42 14.74
C TYR A 109 11.15 12.96 14.83
N HIS A 110 12.44 12.71 15.07
CA HIS A 110 12.96 11.35 15.25
C HIS A 110 12.25 10.61 16.40
N LYS A 111 11.93 11.32 17.49
CA LYS A 111 11.15 10.77 18.61
C LYS A 111 9.72 10.39 18.22
N LYS A 112 9.05 11.15 17.33
CA LYS A 112 7.70 10.82 16.86
C LYS A 112 7.71 9.55 16.02
N ILE A 113 8.65 9.43 15.08
CA ILE A 113 8.80 8.21 14.26
C ILE A 113 9.19 7.04 15.14
N GLN A 114 10.11 7.23 16.09
CA GLN A 114 10.49 6.17 17.01
C GLN A 114 9.27 5.68 17.81
N ARG A 115 8.45 6.58 18.35
CA ARG A 115 7.21 6.18 19.05
C ARG A 115 6.22 5.43 18.16
N LEU A 116 6.12 5.80 16.89
CA LEU A 116 5.31 5.05 15.92
C LEU A 116 5.86 3.63 15.73
N ILE A 117 7.16 3.51 15.48
CA ILE A 117 7.85 2.22 15.34
C ILE A 117 7.70 1.37 16.61
N ASP A 118 7.90 1.95 17.79
CA ASP A 118 7.74 1.29 19.08
C ASP A 118 6.32 0.76 19.25
N SER A 119 5.30 1.56 18.87
CA SER A 119 3.90 1.14 18.91
C SER A 119 3.59 -0.02 17.96
N LEU A 120 4.13 -0.01 16.75
CA LEU A 120 3.99 -1.12 15.78
C LEU A 120 4.68 -2.39 16.30
N ASN A 121 5.88 -2.26 16.86
CA ASN A 121 6.63 -3.36 17.45
C ASN A 121 5.95 -3.93 18.71
N GLU A 122 5.30 -3.08 19.52
CA GLU A 122 4.51 -3.52 20.67
C GLU A 122 3.28 -4.34 20.23
N LYS A 123 2.61 -3.96 19.14
CA LYS A 123 1.51 -4.76 18.57
C LYS A 123 2.01 -6.12 18.10
N LEU A 124 3.15 -6.18 17.40
CA LEU A 124 3.78 -7.44 17.00
C LEU A 124 4.11 -8.33 18.21
N SER A 125 4.70 -7.76 19.26
CA SER A 125 5.10 -8.53 20.45
C SER A 125 3.90 -9.08 21.24
N LYS A 126 2.74 -8.42 21.16
CA LYS A 126 1.45 -8.91 21.68
C LYS A 126 0.80 -10.00 20.82
N GLY A 127 1.42 -10.34 19.69
CA GLY A 127 0.99 -11.40 18.78
C GLY A 127 0.00 -10.95 17.70
N TYR A 128 -0.21 -9.65 17.51
CA TYR A 128 -1.01 -9.16 16.39
C TYR A 128 -0.28 -9.34 15.06
N ARG A 129 -1.03 -9.57 13.99
CA ARG A 129 -0.58 -9.41 12.60
C ARG A 129 -0.82 -7.98 12.17
N LEU A 130 0.14 -7.35 11.49
CA LEU A 130 0.00 -5.98 11.01
C LEU A 130 0.03 -5.92 9.49
N ILE A 131 -0.87 -5.10 8.97
CA ILE A 131 -0.92 -4.68 7.58
C ILE A 131 -0.66 -3.17 7.58
N LEU A 132 0.36 -2.70 6.87
CA LEU A 132 0.69 -1.28 6.76
C LEU A 132 0.11 -0.73 5.46
N ASN A 133 -0.49 0.45 5.52
CA ASN A 133 -0.80 1.27 4.36
C ASN A 133 0.39 2.18 4.11
N ILE A 134 0.99 2.08 2.92
CA ILE A 134 2.22 2.79 2.57
C ILE A 134 2.12 3.36 1.17
N ASP A 135 3.01 4.28 0.83
CA ASP A 135 3.39 4.51 -0.55
C ASP A 135 4.31 3.37 -1.02
N SER A 136 4.17 2.92 -2.27
CA SER A 136 4.97 1.81 -2.80
C SER A 136 6.48 2.14 -2.77
N ASP A 137 6.80 3.43 -2.92
CA ASP A 137 8.12 4.03 -2.76
C ASP A 137 8.79 3.70 -1.43
N LEU A 138 8.02 3.41 -0.37
CA LEU A 138 8.60 3.05 0.92
C LEU A 138 9.50 1.82 0.81
N ILE A 139 9.05 0.78 0.10
CA ILE A 139 9.71 -0.53 0.05
C ILE A 139 10.45 -0.77 -1.27
N SER A 140 10.03 -0.07 -2.32
CA SER A 140 10.58 -0.18 -3.65
C SER A 140 10.66 1.21 -4.29
N PRO A 141 11.59 2.08 -3.83
CA PRO A 141 11.80 3.39 -4.42
C PRO A 141 12.37 3.23 -5.84
N ASP A 142 11.48 3.06 -6.81
CA ASP A 142 11.77 3.21 -8.23
C ASP A 142 11.29 4.61 -8.59
N GLU A 143 12.06 5.39 -9.36
CA GLU A 143 11.60 6.74 -9.72
C GLU A 143 10.25 6.68 -10.46
N ASP A 144 9.20 7.21 -9.82
CA ASP A 144 7.87 7.40 -10.43
C ASP A 144 7.90 8.26 -11.69
N TYR A 145 8.99 9.01 -11.87
CA TYR A 145 9.19 9.95 -12.94
C TYR A 145 10.44 9.58 -13.74
N HIS A 146 10.28 9.46 -15.05
CA HIS A 146 11.42 9.73 -15.92
C HIS A 146 11.67 11.24 -15.87
N ILE A 147 12.87 11.72 -15.58
CA ILE A 147 13.18 13.16 -15.76
C ILE A 147 13.42 13.38 -17.26
N PRO A 148 12.66 14.27 -17.94
CA PRO A 148 12.87 14.51 -19.36
C PRO A 148 14.26 15.11 -19.56
N ASN A 149 15.01 14.60 -20.55
CA ASN A 149 16.31 15.17 -20.91
C ASN A 149 16.16 16.60 -21.43
N ASN A 150 14.99 16.95 -21.97
CA ASN A 150 14.63 18.28 -22.41
C ASN A 150 13.32 18.75 -21.78
N ILE A 151 13.43 19.68 -20.81
CA ILE A 151 12.29 20.29 -20.11
C ILE A 151 11.34 21.10 -21.01
N PHE A 152 11.70 21.37 -22.26
CA PHE A 152 10.84 22.09 -23.22
C PHE A 152 10.11 21.16 -24.20
N ASP A 153 10.45 19.87 -24.24
CA ASP A 153 9.79 18.90 -25.11
C ASP A 153 8.52 18.32 -24.47
N LYS A 154 7.36 18.80 -24.94
CA LYS A 154 6.04 18.34 -24.49
C LYS A 154 5.81 16.84 -24.73
N ALA A 155 6.51 16.20 -25.68
CA ALA A 155 6.41 14.76 -25.92
C ALA A 155 7.20 13.95 -24.89
N GLU A 156 8.33 14.46 -24.40
CA GLU A 156 9.04 13.83 -23.27
C GLU A 156 8.24 13.97 -21.98
N TRP A 157 7.64 15.14 -21.72
CA TRP A 157 6.75 15.34 -20.57
C TRP A 157 5.54 14.40 -20.51
N LYS A 158 5.11 13.84 -21.65
CA LYS A 158 4.05 12.82 -21.71
C LYS A 158 4.56 11.42 -21.36
N LYS A 159 5.86 11.16 -21.49
CA LYS A 159 6.52 9.90 -21.08
C LYS A 159 6.92 9.92 -19.60
N THR A 160 7.06 11.11 -19.02
CA THR A 160 7.58 11.32 -17.65
C THR A 160 6.49 11.25 -16.59
N ARG A 161 5.22 11.34 -16.99
CA ARG A 161 4.06 11.20 -16.10
C ARG A 161 3.51 9.77 -16.18
N LYS A 162 3.95 8.89 -15.30
CA LYS A 162 2.97 7.98 -14.70
C LYS A 162 2.06 8.88 -13.85
N THR A 163 0.87 9.14 -14.37
CA THR A 163 -0.32 9.68 -13.67
C THR A 163 -0.10 10.77 -12.60
N THR A 164 -0.66 11.95 -12.84
CA THR A 164 -0.77 13.04 -11.85
C THR A 164 -1.33 12.54 -10.52
N PHE A 165 -0.48 12.42 -9.49
CA PHE A 165 -0.87 12.35 -8.08
C PHE A 165 -1.99 11.33 -7.80
N GLU A 166 -1.79 10.08 -8.23
CA GLU A 166 -2.54 9.00 -7.62
C GLU A 166 -1.74 8.59 -6.38
N PRO A 167 -2.23 8.86 -5.15
CA PRO A 167 -1.57 8.31 -3.97
C PRO A 167 -1.50 6.78 -4.16
N GLU A 168 -0.27 6.25 -4.26
CA GLU A 168 -0.03 4.83 -4.44
C GLU A 168 -0.19 4.11 -3.11
N TYR A 169 -1.40 4.18 -2.54
CA TYR A 169 -1.74 3.44 -1.34
C TYR A 169 -1.54 1.95 -1.61
N HIS A 170 -0.64 1.35 -0.85
CA HIS A 170 -0.28 -0.05 -0.99
C HIS A 170 -0.35 -0.73 0.36
N TRP A 171 -1.00 -1.88 0.40
CA TRP A 171 -1.10 -2.68 1.61
C TRP A 171 0.01 -3.73 1.63
N ILE A 172 0.80 -3.71 2.69
CA ILE A 172 1.88 -4.67 2.92
C ILE A 172 1.69 -5.36 4.26
N VAL A 173 2.09 -6.63 4.38
CA VAL A 173 2.09 -7.33 5.65
C VAL A 173 3.45 -7.19 6.29
N LEU A 174 3.50 -6.70 7.54
CA LEU A 174 4.75 -6.60 8.30
C LEU A 174 5.12 -7.98 8.87
N GLU A 175 6.25 -8.54 8.44
CA GLU A 175 6.68 -9.90 8.80
C GLU A 175 7.74 -9.93 9.91
N SER A 176 8.33 -8.79 10.25
CA SER A 176 9.30 -8.69 11.35
C SER A 176 9.10 -7.41 12.16
N PRO A 177 9.60 -7.37 13.41
CA PRO A 177 9.81 -6.12 14.10
C PRO A 177 10.62 -5.15 13.22
N ILE A 178 10.26 -3.88 13.29
CA ILE A 178 10.96 -2.79 12.63
C ILE A 178 12.20 -2.45 13.46
N GLN A 179 13.37 -2.67 12.87
CA GLN A 179 14.65 -2.24 13.40
C GLN A 179 14.84 -0.76 13.06
N SER A 180 15.19 0.06 14.03
CA SER A 180 15.33 1.51 13.86
C SER A 180 16.60 2.00 14.55
N MET A 181 16.93 3.29 14.39
CA MET A 181 18.17 3.91 14.87
C MET A 181 19.45 3.21 14.38
N ILE A 182 19.39 2.57 13.20
CA ILE A 182 20.58 1.95 12.60
C ILE A 182 21.51 3.07 12.16
N THR A 183 22.63 3.22 12.84
CA THR A 183 23.57 4.34 12.64
C THR A 183 24.39 4.12 11.37
N ASN A 184 24.45 5.13 10.51
CA ASN A 184 25.21 5.15 9.26
C ASN A 184 25.97 6.48 9.14
N LEU A 185 26.94 6.53 8.23
CA LEU A 185 27.70 7.74 7.89
C LEU A 185 27.50 8.07 6.42
N ASP A 186 27.18 9.33 6.12
CA ASP A 186 27.06 9.80 4.74
C ASP A 186 28.45 10.02 4.11
N LYS A 187 28.48 10.45 2.85
CA LYS A 187 29.72 10.74 2.11
C LYS A 187 30.57 11.86 2.73
N ASN A 188 30.01 12.68 3.61
CA ASN A 188 30.68 13.76 4.31
C ASN A 188 31.09 13.37 5.74
N GLY A 189 30.76 12.14 6.19
CA GLY A 189 30.99 11.67 7.55
C GLY A 189 29.92 12.08 8.56
N GLU A 190 28.78 12.63 8.10
CA GLU A 190 27.65 12.98 8.96
C GLU A 190 26.83 11.75 9.32
N VAL A 191 26.40 11.68 10.58
CA VAL A 191 25.61 10.56 11.09
C VAL A 191 24.16 10.66 10.62
N TYR A 192 23.62 9.57 10.07
CA TYR A 192 22.20 9.43 9.79
C TYR A 192 21.66 8.07 10.24
N TYR A 193 20.34 8.01 10.45
CA TYR A 193 19.66 6.82 10.96
C TYR A 193 18.78 6.17 9.91
N THR A 194 18.88 4.85 9.82
CA THR A 194 18.04 4.04 8.93
C THR A 194 17.16 3.06 9.70
N ILE A 195 16.19 2.53 8.96
CA ILE A 195 15.14 1.61 9.38
C ILE A 195 15.24 0.37 8.49
N ASN A 196 15.00 -0.80 9.09
CA ASN A 196 14.96 -2.07 8.37
C ASN A 196 13.84 -2.97 8.90
N PHE A 197 13.13 -3.64 7.99
CA PHE A 197 12.05 -4.58 8.31
C PHE A 197 11.77 -5.52 7.15
N LYS A 198 11.10 -6.65 7.43
CA LYS A 198 10.62 -7.60 6.44
C LYS A 198 9.16 -7.39 6.17
N VAL A 199 8.78 -7.47 4.90
CA VAL A 199 7.40 -7.33 4.46
C VAL A 199 7.05 -8.43 3.48
N PHE A 200 5.79 -8.83 3.51
CA PHE A 200 5.18 -9.54 2.41
C PHE A 200 4.30 -8.56 1.63
N THR A 201 4.43 -8.61 0.31
CA THR A 201 3.50 -7.95 -0.59
C THR A 201 3.22 -8.80 -1.80
N TRP A 202 1.99 -8.71 -2.29
CA TRP A 202 1.52 -9.50 -3.40
C TRP A 202 2.24 -9.10 -4.70
N GLY A 203 2.64 -10.09 -5.50
CA GLY A 203 3.39 -9.86 -6.74
C GLY A 203 4.91 -9.74 -6.60
N MET A 204 5.45 -9.75 -5.37
CA MET A 204 6.90 -9.83 -5.12
C MET A 204 7.32 -11.25 -4.72
N PRO A 205 8.55 -11.69 -5.05
CA PRO A 205 9.06 -12.97 -4.57
C PRO A 205 9.04 -13.04 -3.04
N ILE A 206 8.72 -14.22 -2.50
CA ILE A 206 8.68 -14.44 -1.05
C ILE A 206 10.04 -14.11 -0.44
N GLY A 207 10.04 -13.29 0.61
CA GLY A 207 11.26 -12.85 1.28
C GLY A 207 11.99 -11.70 0.59
N THR A 208 11.39 -11.02 -0.39
CA THR A 208 11.98 -9.79 -0.95
C THR A 208 11.89 -8.66 0.05
N TYR A 209 13.03 -8.00 0.28
CA TYR A 209 13.23 -6.98 1.31
C TYR A 209 13.10 -5.56 0.72
N LEU A 210 13.28 -4.57 1.59
CA LEU A 210 13.50 -3.19 1.23
C LEU A 210 14.61 -3.11 0.15
N LYS A 211 14.32 -2.49 -1.01
CA LYS A 211 15.33 -2.36 -2.07
C LYS A 211 16.54 -1.55 -1.63
N THR A 212 16.35 -0.59 -0.73
CA THR A 212 17.39 0.27 -0.17
C THR A 212 17.14 0.52 1.32
N PRO A 213 18.18 0.84 2.11
CA PRO A 213 17.99 1.30 3.48
C PRO A 213 17.02 2.49 3.54
N ILE A 214 16.05 2.44 4.46
CA ILE A 214 15.01 3.45 4.61
C ILE A 214 15.45 4.48 5.64
N THR A 215 15.43 5.77 5.31
CA THR A 215 15.63 6.83 6.31
C THR A 215 14.34 7.07 7.10
N TYR A 216 14.46 7.73 8.26
CA TYR A 216 13.31 8.14 9.05
C TYR A 216 12.35 9.04 8.24
N ASP A 217 12.90 9.98 7.48
CA ASP A 217 12.14 10.87 6.60
C ASP A 217 11.36 10.11 5.53
N HIS A 218 12.03 9.13 4.90
CA HIS A 218 11.41 8.27 3.90
C HIS A 218 10.29 7.43 4.48
N PHE A 219 10.50 6.86 5.68
CA PHE A 219 9.47 6.08 6.37
C PHE A 219 8.23 6.91 6.69
N TYR A 220 8.41 8.10 7.26
CA TYR A 220 7.30 8.95 7.67
C TYR A 220 6.50 9.50 6.48
N THR A 221 7.19 9.85 5.40
CA THR A 221 6.55 10.45 4.21
C THR A 221 5.71 9.43 3.46
N ASN A 222 6.12 8.17 3.49
CA ASN A 222 5.50 7.07 2.76
C ASN A 222 4.71 6.11 3.65
N PHE A 223 4.48 6.43 4.93
CA PHE A 223 3.62 5.65 5.82
C PHE A 223 2.26 6.34 5.98
N TYR A 224 1.20 5.64 5.60
CA TYR A 224 -0.15 6.17 5.63
C TYR A 224 -1.00 5.61 6.76
N GLY A 225 -0.69 4.44 7.32
CA GLY A 225 -1.44 3.88 8.45
C GLY A 225 -1.20 2.40 8.67
N ASP A 226 -1.91 1.80 9.62
CA ASP A 226 -1.83 0.37 9.90
C ASP A 226 -3.18 -0.22 10.30
N ILE A 227 -3.34 -1.51 10.02
CA ILE A 227 -4.39 -2.38 10.52
C ILE A 227 -3.70 -3.47 11.31
N TYR A 228 -4.19 -3.75 12.51
CA TYR A 228 -3.69 -4.86 13.32
C TYR A 228 -4.83 -5.81 13.66
N ALA A 229 -4.53 -7.11 13.56
CA ALA A 229 -5.53 -8.16 13.70
C ALA A 229 -5.02 -9.38 14.49
N LYS A 230 -5.91 -10.02 15.25
CA LYS A 230 -5.63 -11.23 16.05
C LYS A 230 -6.83 -12.18 16.12
#